data_AF-A0A7C4I961-F1
#
_entry.id   AF-A0A7C4I961-F1
#
_cell.length_a   1.000
_cell.length_b   1.000
_cell.length_c   1.000
_cell.angle_alpha   90.00
_cell.angle_beta   90.00
_cell.angle_gamma   90.00
#
_symmetry.space_group_name_H-M   'P 1'
#
loop_
_entity.id
_entity.type
_entity.pdbx_description
1 polymer ?
#
loop_
_entity_poly.entity_id
_entity_poly.type
_entity_poly.pdbx_seq_one_letter_code
_entity_poly.pdbx_strand_id
1 'polypeptide(L)'
;MNNVDLDVAGVIEEINGPIAVVKDVRNLKMMEVVKVSKYLLIGEVISVSGDKALIQIYEDTSGVKPGDYVYGTGVPLSVELGPGILSKIYDGIQRPLDEIYEYGIFIPRGVDLPSLNRTKRWHFKPLVKEGDLVRGGQIIGEVPETSRIVHKILVPPDNAG
;
A
#
# COMPACT_ATOMS: atom_id res chain seq x y z
N MET A 1 -6.76 -5.38 4.38
CA MET A 1 -6.42 -4.83 5.71
C MET A 1 -7.71 -4.59 6.47
N ASN A 2 -7.70 -4.81 7.79
CA ASN A 2 -8.81 -4.49 8.69
C ASN A 2 -9.23 -3.03 8.49
N ASN A 3 -10.52 -2.71 8.71
CA ASN A 3 -11.01 -1.33 8.83
C ASN A 3 -10.12 -0.58 9.83
N VAL A 4 -9.14 0.16 9.32
CA VAL A 4 -8.48 1.21 10.08
C VAL A 4 -9.52 2.31 10.11
N ASP A 5 -10.01 2.65 11.30
CA ASP A 5 -10.75 3.90 11.48
C ASP A 5 -9.84 5.01 10.97
N LEU A 6 -10.17 5.49 9.78
CA LEU A 6 -9.38 6.48 9.08
C LEU A 6 -9.53 7.79 9.85
N ASP A 7 -8.56 8.09 10.70
CA ASP A 7 -8.54 9.34 11.44
C ASP A 7 -8.32 10.51 10.48
N VAL A 8 -9.20 11.52 10.60
CA VAL A 8 -9.05 12.77 9.87
C VAL A 8 -7.75 13.44 10.32
N ALA A 9 -6.78 13.45 9.44
CA ALA A 9 -5.43 13.94 9.67
C ALA A 9 -5.24 15.37 9.15
N GLY A 10 -6.18 15.91 8.38
CA GLY A 10 -6.18 17.29 7.94
C GLY A 10 -7.29 17.60 6.93
N VAL A 11 -7.33 18.86 6.49
CA VAL A 11 -8.31 19.37 5.53
C VAL A 11 -7.59 20.00 4.35
N ILE A 12 -8.02 19.70 3.13
CA ILE A 12 -7.45 20.31 1.92
C ILE A 12 -7.75 21.81 1.92
N GLU A 13 -6.69 22.62 1.80
CA GLU A 13 -6.76 24.07 1.64
C GLU A 13 -6.70 24.45 0.15
N GLU A 14 -5.81 23.82 -0.62
CA GLU A 14 -5.56 24.12 -2.03
C GLU A 14 -5.18 22.83 -2.80
N ILE A 15 -5.46 22.80 -4.10
CA ILE A 15 -5.05 21.72 -5.01
C ILE A 15 -4.46 22.34 -6.27
N ASN A 16 -3.24 21.93 -6.61
CA ASN A 16 -2.52 22.37 -7.80
C ASN A 16 -2.01 21.14 -8.56
N GLY A 17 -2.82 20.69 -9.53
CA GLY A 17 -2.55 19.46 -10.27
C GLY A 17 -2.53 18.24 -9.33
N PRO A 18 -1.41 17.50 -9.23
CA PRO A 18 -1.28 16.35 -8.34
C PRO A 18 -0.89 16.72 -6.90
N ILE A 19 -0.62 18.00 -6.60
CA ILE A 19 -0.20 18.44 -5.27
C ILE A 19 -1.37 19.06 -4.52
N ALA A 20 -1.62 18.60 -3.29
CA ALA A 20 -2.58 19.20 -2.37
C ALA A 20 -1.85 19.86 -1.20
N VAL A 21 -2.28 21.08 -0.85
CA VAL A 21 -1.91 21.76 0.38
C VAL A 21 -2.97 21.43 1.42
N VAL A 22 -2.55 20.92 2.56
CA VAL A 22 -3.41 20.49 3.66
C VAL A 22 -3.14 21.36 4.87
N LYS A 23 -4.19 21.79 5.57
CA LYS A 23 -4.14 22.53 6.82
C LYS A 23 -4.79 21.74 7.95
N ASP A 24 -4.71 22.29 9.16
CA ASP A 24 -5.22 21.66 10.38
C ASP A 24 -4.62 20.26 10.57
N VAL A 25 -3.35 20.09 10.16
CA VAL A 25 -2.69 18.79 10.12
C VAL A 25 -2.45 18.24 11.51
N ARG A 26 -2.82 16.98 11.71
CA ARG A 26 -2.63 16.24 12.95
C ARG A 26 -2.02 14.88 12.65
N ASN A 27 -0.92 14.57 13.33
CA ASN A 27 -0.28 13.25 13.31
C ASN A 27 0.16 12.72 11.93
N LEU A 28 0.28 13.57 10.89
CA LEU A 28 0.89 13.17 9.62
C LEU A 28 2.42 13.15 9.72
N LYS A 29 3.03 12.11 9.15
CA LYS A 29 4.47 11.96 9.06
C LYS A 29 4.94 12.10 7.62
N MET A 30 6.18 12.54 7.45
CA MET A 30 6.85 12.55 6.15
C MET A 30 6.90 11.13 5.55
N MET A 31 6.66 11.00 4.24
CA MET A 31 6.55 9.74 3.47
C MET A 31 5.35 8.85 3.86
N GLU A 32 4.46 9.32 4.72
CA GLU A 32 3.26 8.56 5.09
C GLU A 32 2.29 8.52 3.92
N VAL A 33 1.70 7.35 3.69
CA VAL A 33 0.58 7.21 2.75
C VAL A 33 -0.67 7.79 3.38
N VAL A 34 -1.46 8.50 2.57
CA VAL A 34 -2.74 9.05 2.97
C VAL A 34 -3.85 8.61 2.02
N LYS A 35 -5.09 8.73 2.47
CA LYS A 35 -6.28 8.66 1.64
C LYS A 35 -6.89 10.06 1.54
N VAL A 36 -7.24 10.49 0.33
CA VAL A 36 -7.66 11.88 0.06
C VAL A 36 -9.10 11.93 -0.43
N SER A 37 -9.88 12.84 0.15
CA SER A 37 -11.29 13.10 -0.17
C SER A 37 -12.22 11.90 0.07
N LYS A 38 -13.49 12.06 -0.30
CA LYS A 38 -14.49 10.99 -0.32
C LYS A 38 -14.15 9.87 -1.32
N TYR A 39 -13.26 10.15 -2.26
CA TYR A 39 -12.80 9.18 -3.25
C TYR A 39 -11.70 8.26 -2.71
N LEU A 40 -11.14 8.55 -1.53
CA LEU A 40 -10.04 7.77 -0.92
C LEU A 40 -8.84 7.59 -1.86
N LEU A 41 -8.49 8.65 -2.59
CA LEU A 41 -7.36 8.63 -3.51
C LEU A 41 -6.06 8.42 -2.74
N ILE A 42 -5.16 7.60 -3.28
CA ILE A 42 -3.87 7.34 -2.66
C ILE A 42 -2.95 8.54 -2.91
N GLY A 43 -2.35 9.04 -1.83
CA GLY A 43 -1.30 10.04 -1.87
C GLY A 43 -0.20 9.79 -0.84
N GLU A 44 0.85 10.59 -0.91
CA GLU A 44 2.01 10.54 -0.02
C GLU A 44 2.30 11.93 0.53
N VAL A 45 2.61 12.01 1.82
CA VAL A 45 3.07 13.24 2.47
C VAL A 45 4.51 13.54 2.06
N ILE A 46 4.71 14.63 1.32
CA ILE A 46 6.03 15.05 0.82
C ILE A 46 6.64 16.23 1.60
N SER A 47 5.87 16.87 2.47
CA SER A 47 6.37 17.88 3.41
C SER A 47 5.38 18.06 4.56
N VAL A 48 5.91 18.33 5.75
CA VAL A 48 5.14 18.75 6.94
C VAL A 48 5.81 19.99 7.51
N SER A 49 5.04 21.06 7.74
CA SER A 49 5.54 22.34 8.24
C SER A 49 4.49 23.02 9.10
N GLY A 50 4.70 23.01 10.42
CA GLY A 50 3.74 23.55 11.38
C GLY A 50 2.42 22.80 11.33
N ASP A 51 1.34 23.52 11.02
CA ASP A 51 -0.02 23.02 10.87
C ASP A 51 -0.39 22.66 9.41
N LYS A 52 0.58 22.72 8.49
CA LYS A 52 0.40 22.42 7.08
C LYS A 52 1.20 21.21 6.60
N ALA A 53 0.70 20.56 5.57
CA ALA A 53 1.39 19.49 4.85
C ALA A 53 1.20 19.64 3.34
N LEU A 54 2.17 19.14 2.58
CA LEU A 54 2.06 18.95 1.14
C LEU A 54 1.89 17.46 0.86
N ILE A 55 0.90 17.14 0.03
CA ILE A 55 0.58 15.77 -0.34
C ILE A 55 0.64 15.64 -1.85
N GLN A 56 1.38 14.64 -2.32
CA GLN A 56 1.37 14.23 -3.71
C GLN A 56 0.34 13.12 -3.90
N ILE A 57 -0.65 13.35 -4.75
CA ILE A 57 -1.71 12.39 -5.07
C ILE A 57 -1.29 11.61 -6.33
N TYR A 58 -1.35 10.29 -6.28
CA TYR A 58 -0.92 9.42 -7.39
C TYR A 58 -2.05 9.06 -8.37
N GLU A 59 -3.26 9.53 -8.10
CA GLU A 59 -4.45 9.34 -8.92
C GLU A 59 -4.99 10.68 -9.44
N ASP A 60 -5.96 10.63 -10.36
CA ASP A 60 -6.61 11.81 -10.91
C ASP A 60 -7.34 12.62 -9.82
N THR A 61 -6.90 13.87 -9.63
CA THR A 61 -7.42 14.81 -8.61
C THR A 61 -8.70 15.53 -9.04
N SER A 62 -9.25 15.23 -10.21
CA SER A 62 -10.49 15.84 -10.72
C SER A 62 -11.64 15.73 -9.72
N GLY A 63 -12.18 16.86 -9.28
CA GLY A 63 -13.30 16.89 -8.33
C GLY A 63 -12.93 16.74 -6.86
N VAL A 64 -11.65 16.56 -6.53
CA VAL A 64 -11.12 16.89 -5.20
C VAL A 64 -11.18 18.41 -5.05
N LYS A 65 -11.52 18.91 -3.86
CA LYS A 65 -11.70 20.35 -3.62
C LYS A 65 -11.25 20.79 -2.23
N PRO A 66 -11.00 22.10 -2.03
CA PRO A 66 -10.83 22.65 -0.69
C PRO A 66 -11.99 22.26 0.24
N GLY A 67 -11.67 21.90 1.48
CA GLY A 67 -12.61 21.40 2.48
C GLY A 67 -12.77 19.88 2.50
N ASP A 68 -12.25 19.14 1.51
CA ASP A 68 -12.19 17.69 1.57
C ASP A 68 -11.19 17.21 2.64
N TYR A 69 -11.45 16.06 3.25
CA TYR A 69 -10.61 15.49 4.29
C TYR A 69 -9.44 14.67 3.74
N VAL A 70 -8.37 14.64 4.52
CA VAL A 70 -7.23 13.74 4.36
C VAL A 70 -7.19 12.81 5.56
N TYR A 71 -6.94 11.53 5.29
CA TYR A 71 -6.85 10.50 6.30
C TYR A 71 -5.45 9.89 6.32
N GLY A 72 -4.83 9.84 7.49
CA GLY A 72 -3.52 9.23 7.70
C GLY A 72 -3.63 7.71 7.77
N THR A 73 -2.67 7.00 7.16
CA THR A 73 -2.59 5.52 7.28
C THR A 73 -1.57 5.09 8.34
N GLY A 74 -0.72 6.01 8.79
CA GLY A 74 0.36 5.78 9.75
C GLY A 74 1.54 4.97 9.21
N VAL A 75 1.50 4.55 7.93
CA VAL A 75 2.52 3.70 7.30
C VAL A 75 3.08 4.35 6.03
N PRO A 76 4.36 4.10 5.71
CA PRO A 76 4.95 4.58 4.46
C PRO A 76 4.47 3.77 3.27
N LEU A 77 4.70 4.30 2.05
CA LEU A 77 4.41 3.57 0.83
C LEU A 77 5.22 2.28 0.81
N SER A 78 4.53 1.16 0.72
CA SER A 78 5.09 -0.17 0.88
C SER A 78 4.55 -1.09 -0.21
N VAL A 79 5.34 -2.11 -0.56
CA VAL A 79 4.92 -3.17 -1.47
C VAL A 79 4.76 -4.48 -0.72
N GLU A 80 3.80 -5.27 -1.15
CA GLU A 80 3.61 -6.64 -0.69
C GLU A 80 4.54 -7.59 -1.46
N LEU A 81 5.32 -8.37 -0.71
CA LEU A 81 6.27 -9.34 -1.26
C LEU A 81 5.87 -10.75 -0.85
N GLY A 82 5.64 -11.62 -1.82
CA GLY A 82 5.32 -13.02 -1.57
C GLY A 82 4.86 -13.81 -2.80
N PRO A 83 4.51 -15.09 -2.62
CA PRO A 83 4.06 -15.95 -3.71
C PRO A 83 2.80 -15.42 -4.41
N GLY A 84 2.86 -15.32 -5.74
CA GLY A 84 1.81 -14.79 -6.61
C GLY A 84 2.23 -13.53 -7.37
N ILE A 85 3.28 -12.86 -6.89
CA ILE A 85 3.79 -11.62 -7.49
C ILE A 85 4.31 -11.81 -8.92
N LEU A 86 4.87 -12.97 -9.25
CA LEU A 86 5.51 -13.21 -10.57
C LEU A 86 4.51 -13.42 -11.70
N SER A 87 3.23 -13.67 -11.37
CA SER A 87 2.18 -13.99 -12.34
C SER A 87 1.24 -12.83 -12.66
N LYS A 88 1.55 -11.62 -12.18
CA LYS A 88 0.65 -10.47 -12.19
C LYS A 88 1.29 -9.26 -12.87
N ILE A 89 0.45 -8.41 -13.43
CA ILE A 89 0.83 -7.08 -13.93
C ILE A 89 0.24 -6.06 -12.98
N TYR A 90 1.06 -5.12 -12.54
CA TYR A 90 0.70 -4.12 -11.55
C TYR A 90 0.72 -2.71 -12.13
N ASP A 91 -0.05 -1.79 -11.53
CA ASP A 91 0.12 -0.36 -11.73
C ASP A 91 1.27 0.22 -10.87
N GLY A 92 1.45 1.54 -10.90
CA GLY A 92 2.53 2.23 -10.19
C GLY A 92 2.49 2.16 -8.66
N ILE A 93 1.38 1.69 -8.08
CA ILE A 93 1.19 1.53 -6.63
C ILE A 93 0.83 0.08 -6.24
N GLN A 94 1.22 -0.87 -7.11
CA GLN A 94 1.09 -2.31 -6.88
C GLN A 94 -0.36 -2.84 -6.80
N ARG A 95 -1.31 -2.25 -7.54
CA ARG A 95 -2.64 -2.83 -7.73
C ARG A 95 -2.68 -3.76 -8.95
N PRO A 96 -3.25 -4.98 -8.85
CA PRO A 96 -3.27 -5.93 -9.95
C PRO A 96 -4.21 -5.47 -11.08
N LEU A 97 -3.65 -5.21 -12.27
CA LEU A 97 -4.39 -4.66 -13.41
C LEU A 97 -5.45 -5.62 -13.97
N ASP A 98 -5.22 -6.93 -13.86
CA ASP A 98 -6.18 -7.95 -14.28
C ASP A 98 -7.45 -7.94 -13.41
N GLU A 99 -7.31 -7.68 -12.11
CA GLU A 99 -8.44 -7.55 -11.19
C GLU A 99 -9.12 -6.17 -11.32
N ILE A 100 -8.34 -5.11 -11.61
CA ILE A 100 -8.91 -3.80 -11.94
C ILE A 100 -9.78 -3.88 -13.21
N TYR A 101 -9.38 -4.68 -14.20
CA TYR A 101 -10.12 -4.83 -15.45
C TYR A 101 -11.54 -5.39 -15.24
N GLU A 102 -11.80 -6.10 -14.14
CA GLU A 102 -13.15 -6.58 -13.79
C GLU A 102 -14.15 -5.43 -13.56
N TYR A 103 -13.67 -4.23 -13.24
CA TYR A 103 -14.48 -3.02 -13.09
C TYR A 103 -14.76 -2.30 -14.43
N GLY A 104 -14.06 -2.68 -15.51
CA GLY A 104 -14.22 -2.12 -16.84
C GLY A 104 -12.89 -1.76 -17.52
N ILE A 105 -12.99 -1.21 -18.73
CA ILE A 105 -11.82 -0.88 -19.57
C ILE A 105 -11.03 0.35 -19.08
N PHE A 106 -11.58 1.12 -18.14
CA PHE A 106 -10.96 2.30 -17.55
C PHE A 106 -10.63 2.03 -16.08
N ILE A 107 -9.54 2.62 -15.58
CA ILE A 107 -9.13 2.47 -14.18
C ILE A 107 -10.07 3.33 -13.31
N PRO A 108 -10.87 2.72 -12.40
CA PRO A 108 -11.69 3.47 -11.47
C PRO A 108 -10.82 4.19 -10.43
N ARG A 109 -11.29 5.35 -9.97
CA ARG A 109 -10.59 6.15 -8.95
C ARG A 109 -10.80 5.57 -7.56
N GLY A 110 -9.74 5.58 -6.74
CA GLY A 110 -9.83 5.15 -5.34
C GLY A 110 -10.06 3.66 -5.19
N VAL A 111 -9.81 2.87 -6.24
CA VAL A 111 -9.92 1.42 -6.17
C VAL A 111 -8.83 0.88 -5.25
N ASP A 112 -9.26 0.10 -4.26
CA ASP A 112 -8.40 -0.49 -3.23
C ASP A 112 -8.51 -2.02 -3.33
N LEU A 113 -7.53 -2.63 -3.97
CA LEU A 113 -7.44 -4.07 -4.18
C LEU A 113 -6.15 -4.60 -3.54
N PRO A 114 -6.20 -5.76 -2.86
CA PRO A 114 -4.99 -6.41 -2.38
C PRO A 114 -4.00 -6.70 -3.52
N SER A 115 -2.71 -6.42 -3.30
CA SER A 115 -1.66 -6.68 -4.29
C SER A 115 -1.47 -8.17 -4.58
N LEU A 116 -1.63 -9.03 -3.57
CA LEU A 116 -1.61 -10.48 -3.73
C LEU A 116 -2.98 -11.11 -3.45
N ASN A 117 -3.29 -12.14 -4.22
CA ASN A 117 -4.54 -12.87 -4.10
C ASN A 117 -4.65 -13.58 -2.73
N ARG A 118 -5.68 -13.23 -1.95
CA ARG A 118 -5.90 -13.72 -0.58
C ARG A 118 -6.57 -15.09 -0.48
N THR A 119 -7.11 -15.61 -1.58
CA THR A 119 -7.86 -16.88 -1.61
C THR A 119 -7.06 -18.01 -2.23
N LYS A 120 -6.02 -17.70 -3.00
CA LYS A 120 -5.09 -18.68 -3.58
C LYS A 120 -4.28 -19.36 -2.48
N ARG A 121 -4.34 -20.69 -2.46
CA ARG A 121 -3.55 -21.52 -1.54
C ARG A 121 -2.26 -21.99 -2.21
N TRP A 122 -1.19 -22.02 -1.43
CA TRP A 122 0.13 -22.44 -1.84
C TRP A 122 0.60 -23.65 -1.02
N HIS A 123 1.31 -24.58 -1.65
CA HIS A 123 1.96 -25.67 -0.94
C HIS A 123 3.31 -25.18 -0.39
N PHE A 124 3.36 -24.91 0.92
CA PHE A 124 4.58 -24.53 1.60
C PHE A 124 5.36 -25.76 2.04
N LYS A 125 6.64 -25.82 1.66
CA LYS A 125 7.58 -26.83 2.12
C LYS A 125 8.55 -26.20 3.13
N PRO A 126 8.48 -26.55 4.42
CA PRO A 126 9.40 -26.03 5.43
C PRO A 126 10.83 -26.53 5.19
N LEU A 127 11.82 -25.67 5.47
CA LEU A 127 13.25 -25.98 5.43
C LEU A 127 13.91 -25.87 6.81
N VAL A 128 13.18 -25.38 7.81
CA VAL A 128 13.56 -25.36 9.23
C VAL A 128 12.59 -26.21 10.04
N LYS A 129 12.97 -26.55 11.27
CA LYS A 129 12.16 -27.32 12.21
C LYS A 129 11.77 -26.46 13.41
N GLU A 130 10.75 -26.90 14.14
CA GLU A 130 10.39 -26.29 15.42
C GLU A 130 11.58 -26.34 16.39
N GLY A 131 11.87 -25.21 17.03
CA GLY A 131 13.01 -25.04 17.92
C GLY A 131 14.29 -24.55 17.24
N ASP A 132 14.35 -24.48 15.91
CA ASP A 132 15.47 -23.86 15.21
C ASP A 132 15.44 -22.34 15.42
N LEU A 133 16.57 -21.77 15.86
CA LEU A 133 16.75 -20.32 15.91
C LEU A 133 16.91 -19.75 14.49
N VAL A 134 16.15 -18.71 14.18
CA VAL A 134 16.17 -18.03 12.90
C VAL A 134 16.38 -16.52 13.04
N ARG A 135 16.89 -15.90 11.98
CA ARG A 135 17.14 -14.45 11.92
C ARG A 135 16.63 -13.84 10.62
N GLY A 136 16.43 -12.52 10.62
CA GLY A 136 16.00 -11.77 9.45
C GLY A 136 16.78 -12.13 8.18
N GLY A 137 16.04 -12.32 7.08
CA GLY A 137 16.57 -12.73 5.79
C GLY A 137 16.87 -14.23 5.65
N GLN A 138 16.78 -15.03 6.73
CA GLN A 138 16.95 -16.47 6.65
C GLN A 138 15.78 -17.14 5.92
N ILE A 139 16.09 -18.08 5.03
CA ILE A 139 15.08 -18.88 4.34
C ILE A 139 14.53 -19.94 5.32
N ILE A 140 13.22 -19.93 5.54
CA ILE A 140 12.51 -20.89 6.41
C ILE A 140 11.70 -21.92 5.64
N GLY A 141 11.47 -21.68 4.35
CA GLY A 141 10.81 -22.63 3.49
C GLY A 141 10.69 -22.14 2.07
N GLU A 142 9.95 -22.91 1.29
CA GLU A 142 9.83 -22.69 -0.15
C GLU A 142 8.43 -23.00 -0.66
N VAL A 143 8.02 -22.24 -1.69
CA VAL A 143 6.76 -22.42 -2.40
C VAL A 143 7.08 -22.55 -3.89
N PRO A 144 6.65 -23.63 -4.58
CA PRO A 144 6.72 -23.69 -6.03
C PRO A 144 5.70 -22.71 -6.63
N GLU A 145 6.12 -21.50 -6.96
CA GLU A 145 5.22 -20.44 -7.44
C GLU A 145 4.81 -20.63 -8.90
N THR A 146 5.77 -21.07 -9.73
CA THR A 146 5.54 -21.44 -11.13
C THR A 146 6.11 -22.83 -11.40
N SER A 147 5.91 -23.35 -12.62
CA SER A 147 6.49 -24.63 -13.04
C SER A 147 8.02 -24.65 -13.06
N ARG A 148 8.68 -23.49 -12.97
CA ARG A 148 10.15 -23.35 -13.06
C ARG A 148 10.77 -22.57 -11.91
N ILE A 149 9.97 -21.81 -11.14
CA ILE A 149 10.48 -20.91 -10.11
C ILE A 149 9.95 -21.36 -8.75
N VAL A 150 10.89 -21.56 -7.84
CA VAL A 150 10.64 -21.81 -6.42
C VAL A 150 10.85 -20.50 -5.67
N HIS A 151 9.78 -19.97 -5.09
CA HIS A 151 9.80 -18.79 -4.24
C HIS A 151 10.32 -19.16 -2.86
N LYS A 152 11.33 -18.45 -2.36
CA LYS A 152 11.88 -18.67 -1.02
C LYS A 152 11.13 -17.79 -0.03
N ILE A 153 10.71 -18.40 1.08
CA ILE A 153 10.04 -17.69 2.18
C ILE A 153 11.10 -17.35 3.22
N LEU A 154 11.27 -16.06 3.48
CA LEU A 154 12.29 -15.52 4.37
C LEU A 154 11.65 -15.05 5.68
N VAL A 155 12.42 -15.07 6.77
CA VAL A 155 12.11 -14.31 7.97
C VAL A 155 12.17 -12.82 7.64
N PRO A 156 11.17 -12.00 8.04
CA PRO A 156 11.22 -10.56 7.88
C PRO A 156 12.51 -9.96 8.48
N PRO A 157 13.07 -8.88 7.90
CA PRO A 157 14.41 -8.40 8.21
C PRO A 157 14.62 -8.07 9.69
N ASP A 158 13.60 -7.53 10.36
CA ASP A 158 13.68 -7.07 11.75
C ASP A 158 13.17 -8.12 12.77
N ASN A 159 12.95 -9.36 12.31
CA ASN A 159 12.47 -10.47 13.16
C ASN A 159 13.60 -11.48 13.43
N ALA A 160 13.60 -12.03 14.64
CA ALA A 160 14.45 -13.15 15.05
C ALA A 160 13.76 -13.94 16.17
N GLY A 161 14.11 -15.22 16.33
CA GLY A 161 13.54 -16.09 17.37
C GLY A 161 13.83 -17.55 17.14
#